data_AF-A0A241VXJ5-F1
#
_entry.id   AF-A0A241VXJ5-F1
#
_cell.length_a   1.000
_cell.length_b   1.000
_cell.length_c   1.000
_cell.angle_alpha   90.00
_cell.angle_beta   90.00
_cell.angle_gamma   90.00
#
_symmetry.space_group_name_H-M   'P 1'
#
loop_
_entity.id
_entity.type
_entity.pdbx_description
1 polymer ?
#
loop_
_entity_poly.entity_id
_entity_poly.type
_entity_poly.pdbx_seq_one_letter_code
_entity_poly.pdbx_strand_id
1 'polypeptide(L)' 'MSKNDPLEAFKGMQQDIEQRRDLVEKIQDSFSDLDTTLNFKVNSLLKTEFEKVCKKTHSNPSRELKLFMLRSIKTGRL' A
#
# COMPACT_ATOMS: atom_id res chain seq x y z
N MET A 1 -18.96 30.36 8.52
CA MET A 1 -18.46 28.99 8.76
C MET A 1 -19.21 28.04 7.83
N SER A 2 -18.70 27.83 6.60
CA SER A 2 -19.29 26.88 5.66
C SER A 2 -18.67 25.51 5.91
N LYS A 3 -19.49 24.53 6.30
CA LYS A 3 -19.06 23.16 6.60
C LYS A 3 -19.02 22.39 5.28
N ASN A 4 -17.84 21.85 4.96
CA ASN A 4 -17.52 20.98 3.81
C ASN A 4 -17.66 21.62 2.42
N ASP A 5 -16.61 22.32 2.01
CA ASP A 5 -16.39 22.67 0.61
C ASP A 5 -15.97 21.41 -0.17
N PRO A 6 -16.75 20.95 -1.17
CA PRO A 6 -16.40 19.81 -2.02
C PRO A 6 -15.05 19.97 -2.71
N LEU A 7 -14.61 21.21 -2.95
CA LEU A 7 -13.34 21.52 -3.59
C LEU A 7 -12.15 21.15 -2.69
N GLU A 8 -12.27 21.36 -1.37
CA GLU A 8 -11.23 21.02 -0.40
C GLU A 8 -11.13 19.51 -0.20
N ALA A 9 -12.27 18.80 -0.20
CA ALA A 9 -12.29 17.34 -0.18
C ALA A 9 -11.63 16.73 -1.44
N PHE A 10 -11.88 17.32 -2.61
CA PHE A 10 -11.26 16.90 -3.86
C PHE A 10 -9.74 17.13 -3.88
N LYS A 11 -9.28 18.31 -3.42
CA LYS A 11 -7.84 18.59 -3.28
C LYS A 11 -7.15 17.61 -2.33
N GLY A 12 -7.79 17.28 -1.20
CA GLY A 12 -7.29 16.28 -0.25
C GLY A 12 -7.14 14.90 -0.89
N MET A 13 -8.12 14.45 -1.68
CA MET A 13 -8.01 13.20 -2.44
C MET A 13 -6.87 13.24 -3.47
N GLN A 14 -6.71 14.35 -4.21
CA GLN A 14 -5.63 14.46 -5.19
C GLN A 14 -4.24 14.38 -4.53
N GLN A 15 -4.06 15.04 -3.39
CA GLN A 15 -2.82 14.98 -2.63
C GLN A 15 -2.53 13.57 -2.11
N ASP A 16 -3.55 12.85 -1.61
CA ASP A 16 -3.38 11.48 -1.12
C ASP A 16 -3.04 10.52 -2.27
N ILE A 17 -3.62 10.72 -3.45
CA ILE A 17 -3.28 9.95 -4.67
C ILE A 17 -1.84 10.22 -5.11
N GLU A 18 -1.41 11.49 -5.12
CA GLU A 18 -0.05 11.86 -5.52
C GLU A 18 0.99 11.29 -4.54
N GLN A 19 0.76 11.40 -3.24
CA GLN A 19 1.64 10.82 -2.22
C GLN A 19 1.74 9.30 -2.35
N ARG A 20 0.61 8.62 -2.65
CA ARG A 20 0.60 7.19 -2.91
C ARG A 20 1.37 6.83 -4.18
N ARG A 21 1.36 7.69 -5.20
CA ARG A 21 2.09 7.51 -6.47
C ARG A 21 3.60 7.62 -6.25
N ASP A 22 4.05 8.67 -5.58
CA ASP A 22 5.47 8.88 -5.25
C ASP A 22 6.04 7.73 -4.41
N LEU A 23 5.24 7.21 -3.47
CA LEU A 23 5.64 6.07 -2.67
C LEU A 23 5.80 4.81 -3.54
N VAL A 24 4.90 4.58 -4.49
CA VAL A 24 4.97 3.45 -5.42
C VAL A 24 6.19 3.56 -6.33
N GLU A 25 6.48 4.75 -6.87
CA GLU A 25 7.63 4.99 -7.73
C GLU A 25 8.95 4.71 -7.01
N LYS A 26 9.12 5.24 -5.79
CA LYS A 26 10.31 4.97 -4.95
C LYS A 26 10.49 3.49 -4.62
N ILE A 27 9.38 2.77 -4.43
CA ILE A 27 9.40 1.31 -4.22
C ILE A 27 9.85 0.64 -5.50
N GLN A 28 9.25 1.00 -6.64
CA GLN A 28 9.52 0.39 -7.92
C GLN A 28 11.00 0.54 -8.33
N ASP A 29 11.60 1.71 -8.11
CA ASP A 29 13.04 1.94 -8.31
C ASP A 29 13.93 1.10 -7.38
N SER A 30 13.46 0.78 -6.18
CA SER A 30 14.20 -0.07 -5.23
C SER A 30 14.10 -1.56 -5.55
N PHE A 31 13.19 -1.96 -6.45
CA PHE A 31 12.85 -3.36 -6.74
C PHE A 31 12.94 -3.73 -8.22
N SER A 32 13.46 -2.85 -9.09
CA SER A 32 13.60 -3.09 -10.53
C SER A 32 14.45 -4.33 -10.87
N ASP A 33 15.32 -4.77 -9.95
CA ASP A 33 16.14 -5.98 -10.08
C ASP A 33 15.55 -7.25 -9.42
N LEU A 34 14.34 -7.19 -8.83
CA LEU A 34 13.76 -8.31 -8.07
C LEU A 34 12.46 -8.84 -8.68
N ASP A 35 12.53 -9.39 -9.89
CA ASP A 35 11.43 -10.13 -10.55
C ASP A 35 11.21 -11.53 -9.92
N THR A 36 11.30 -11.62 -8.60
CA THR A 36 11.11 -12.87 -7.86
C THR A 36 9.67 -13.01 -7.38
N THR A 37 9.03 -14.12 -7.74
CA THR A 37 7.70 -14.48 -7.24
C THR A 37 7.81 -15.20 -5.90
N LEU A 38 7.13 -14.69 -4.87
CA LEU A 38 7.03 -15.33 -3.56
C LEU A 38 5.68 -16.02 -3.39
N ASN A 39 5.70 -17.31 -3.08
CA ASN A 39 4.50 -18.11 -2.84
C ASN A 39 4.30 -18.34 -1.34
N PHE A 40 3.31 -17.68 -0.73
CA PHE A 40 2.98 -17.83 0.68
C PHE A 40 1.89 -18.89 0.89
N LYS A 41 2.17 -19.87 1.75
CA LYS A 41 1.14 -20.77 2.27
C LYS A 41 0.51 -20.12 3.50
N VAL A 42 -0.76 -19.77 3.40
CA VAL A 42 -1.53 -19.14 4.47
C VAL A 42 -2.89 -19.81 4.62
N ASN A 43 -3.46 -19.71 5.82
CA ASN A 43 -4.82 -20.14 6.07
C ASN A 43 -5.81 -19.35 5.18
N SER A 44 -6.82 -20.03 4.63
CA SER A 44 -7.79 -19.44 3.71
C SER A 44 -8.61 -18.32 4.34
N LEU A 45 -9.03 -18.46 5.59
CA LEU A 45 -9.76 -17.42 6.32
C LEU A 45 -8.89 -16.18 6.52
N LEU A 46 -7.62 -16.38 6.91
CA LEU A 46 -6.67 -15.27 7.07
C LEU A 46 -6.48 -14.51 5.75
N LYS A 47 -6.33 -15.23 4.63
CA LYS A 47 -6.22 -14.62 3.31
C LYS A 47 -7.45 -13.76 2.99
N THR A 48 -8.65 -14.31 3.21
CA THR A 48 -9.91 -13.60 2.94
C THR A 48 -10.06 -12.35 3.78
N GLU A 49 -9.79 -12.41 5.08
CA GLU A 49 -9.90 -11.23 5.96
C GLU A 49 -8.84 -10.18 5.61
N PHE A 50 -7.61 -10.59 5.32
CA PHE A 50 -6.55 -9.67 4.89
C PHE A 50 -6.89 -8.98 3.56
N GLU A 51 -7.45 -9.70 2.59
CA GLU A 51 -7.92 -9.12 1.33
C GLU A 51 -9.05 -8.09 1.55
N LYS A 52 -9.98 -8.34 2.47
CA LYS A 52 -11.03 -7.37 2.83
C LYS A 52 -10.43 -6.08 3.40
N VAL A 53 -9.45 -6.19 4.28
CA VAL A 53 -8.74 -5.04 4.85
C VAL A 53 -8.05 -4.24 3.75
N CYS A 54 -7.29 -4.91 2.87
CA CYS A 54 -6.60 -4.25 1.75
C CYS A 54 -7.59 -3.51 0.83
N LYS A 55 -8.73 -4.14 0.51
CA LYS A 55 -9.77 -3.50 -0.32
C LYS A 55 -10.35 -2.25 0.34
N LYS A 56 -10.56 -2.27 1.66
CA LYS A 56 -11.04 -1.12 2.43
C LYS A 56 -10.04 0.05 2.41
N THR A 57 -8.74 -0.23 2.33
CA THR A 57 -7.67 0.78 2.26
C THR A 57 -7.28 1.17 0.83
N HIS A 58 -8.01 0.67 -0.19
CA HIS A 58 -7.68 0.84 -1.61
C HIS A 58 -6.27 0.34 -1.96
N SER A 59 -5.88 -0.81 -1.40
CA SER A 59 -4.61 -1.49 -1.66
C SER A 59 -4.83 -2.97 -2.02
N ASN A 60 -3.73 -3.72 -2.16
CA ASN A 60 -3.77 -5.16 -2.45
C ASN A 60 -2.71 -5.91 -1.61
N PRO A 61 -2.89 -7.21 -1.36
CA PRO A 61 -1.99 -7.99 -0.51
C PRO A 61 -0.52 -7.91 -0.94
N SER A 62 -0.24 -8.00 -2.24
CA SER A 62 1.13 -7.95 -2.77
C SER A 62 1.81 -6.61 -2.45
N ARG A 63 1.10 -5.49 -2.58
CA ARG A 63 1.61 -4.15 -2.26
C ARG A 63 1.92 -4.02 -0.77
N GLU A 64 1.00 -4.44 0.09
CA GLU A 64 1.18 -4.36 1.55
C GLU A 64 2.34 -5.25 2.03
N LEU A 65 2.45 -6.47 1.50
CA LEU A 65 3.56 -7.36 1.81
C LEU A 65 4.90 -6.77 1.37
N LYS A 66 4.98 -6.18 0.17
CA LYS A 66 6.20 -5.49 -0.30
C LYS A 66 6.57 -4.31 0.60
N LEU A 67 5.59 -3.48 0.98
CA LEU A 67 5.78 -2.36 1.89
C LEU A 67 6.29 -2.81 3.26
N PHE A 68 5.69 -3.87 3.81
CA PHE A 68 6.10 -4.45 5.07
C PHE A 68 7.54 -4.95 5.00
N MET A 69 7.89 -5.77 4.00
CA MET A 69 9.25 -6.28 3.82
C MET A 69 10.28 -5.16 3.68
N LEU A 70 9.98 -4.15 2.85
CA LEU A 70 10.86 -3.00 2.67
C LEU A 70 11.07 -2.26 4.00
N ARG A 71 10.01 -2.07 4.77
CA ARG A 71 10.08 -1.44 6.09
C ARG A 71 10.94 -2.26 7.03
N SER A 72 10.75 -3.58 7.09
CA SER A 72 11.50 -4.46 7.98
C SER A 72 13.00 -4.49 7.65
N ILE A 73 13.35 -4.45 6.37
CA ILE A 73 14.75 -4.34 5.93
C ILE A 73 15.33 -2.98 6.36
N LYS A 74 14.60 -1.88 6.12
CA LYS A 74 15.05 -0.52 6.47
C LYS A 74 15.21 -0.31 7.98
N THR A 75 14.34 -0.90 8.79
CA THR A 75 14.37 -0.74 10.26
C THR A 75 15.23 -1.80 10.97
N GLY A 76 15.61 -2.87 10.27
CA GLY A 76 16.27 -4.04 10.86
C GLY A 76 15.39 -4.76 11.89
N ARG A 77 14.07 -4.59 11.82
CA ARG A 77 13.09 -5.14 12.77
C ARG A 77 11.85 -5.63 12.03
N LEU A 78 11.28 -6.74 12.49
CA LEU A 78 9.99 -7.24 12.03
C LEU A 78 8.85 -6.38 12.59
#